data_AF-A0A7X9AX45-F1
#
_entry.id   AF-A0A7X9AX45-F1
#
_cell.length_a   1.000
_cell.length_b   1.000
_cell.length_c   1.000
_cell.angle_alpha   90.00
_cell.angle_beta   90.00
_cell.angle_gamma   90.00
#
_symmetry.space_group_name_H-M   'P 1'
#
loop_
_entity.id
_entity.type
_entity.pdbx_description
1 polymer ?
#
loop_
_entity_poly.entity_id
_entity_poly.type
_entity_poly.pdbx_seq_one_letter_code
_entity_poly.pdbx_strand_id
1 'polypeptide(L)'
;MRNYLATHGGTLPGWNKQQTERPTSYMMSTKFKGLLVIQMGNHRIIANRIGKEVLPYLEALGLDEKVFTTPGFQCKPMLKQ
;
A
#
# COMPACT_ATOMS: atom_id res chain seq x y z
N MET A 1 -5.71 7.52 -0.48
CA MET A 1 -6.69 6.50 -0.04
C MET A 1 -8.13 6.99 -0.05
N ARG A 2 -8.65 7.70 0.96
CA ARG A 2 -10.08 8.12 0.96
C ARG A 2 -10.45 8.97 -0.26
N ASN A 3 -9.61 9.93 -0.63
CA ASN A 3 -9.79 10.73 -1.83
C ASN A 3 -9.75 9.89 -3.12
N TYR A 4 -8.92 8.84 -3.15
CA TYR A 4 -8.87 7.91 -4.27
C TYR A 4 -10.20 7.15 -4.41
N LEU A 5 -10.70 6.57 -3.31
CA LEU A 5 -11.99 5.88 -3.32
C LEU A 5 -13.17 6.81 -3.61
N ALA A 6 -13.11 8.07 -3.15
CA ALA A 6 -14.16 9.05 -3.46
C ALA A 6 -14.20 9.43 -4.95
N THR A 7 -13.07 9.35 -5.65
CA THR A 7 -12.96 9.72 -7.08
C THR A 7 -13.14 8.54 -8.02
N HIS A 8 -12.64 7.35 -7.65
CA HIS A 8 -12.66 6.15 -8.49
C HIS A 8 -13.75 5.15 -8.08
N GLY A 9 -14.40 5.36 -6.93
CA GLY A 9 -15.27 4.37 -6.30
C GLY A 9 -14.48 3.18 -5.72
N GLY A 10 -15.22 2.19 -5.21
CA GLY A 10 -14.66 0.94 -4.73
C GLY A 10 -14.42 0.88 -3.22
N THR A 11 -13.81 -0.22 -2.79
CA THR A 11 -13.60 -0.55 -1.38
C THR A 11 -12.20 -1.11 -1.14
N LEU A 12 -11.72 -1.02 0.11
CA LEU A 12 -10.47 -1.63 0.55
C LEU A 12 -10.70 -2.67 1.66
N PRO A 13 -9.78 -3.64 1.84
CA PRO A 13 -9.85 -4.61 2.94
C PRO A 13 -9.78 -3.94 4.33
N GLY A 14 -10.85 -4.01 5.11
CA GLY A 14 -10.97 -3.47 6.46
C GLY A 14 -10.57 -4.44 7.60
N TRP A 15 -10.99 -4.09 8.82
CA TRP A 15 -10.56 -4.71 10.09
C TRP A 15 -10.79 -6.23 10.15
N ASN A 16 -11.98 -6.73 9.79
CA ASN A 16 -12.34 -8.15 9.86
C ASN A 16 -12.54 -8.78 8.48
N LYS A 17 -11.63 -8.52 7.53
CA LYS A 17 -11.76 -8.92 6.10
C LYS A 17 -13.01 -8.37 5.39
N GLN A 18 -13.78 -7.53 6.07
CA GLN A 18 -14.88 -6.78 5.48
C GLN A 18 -14.33 -5.73 4.52
N GLN A 19 -15.08 -5.40 3.49
CA GLN A 19 -14.74 -4.29 2.60
C GLN A 19 -15.17 -2.96 3.23
N THR A 20 -14.40 -1.90 3.01
CA THR A 20 -14.73 -0.56 3.51
C THR A 20 -14.43 0.55 2.50
N GLU A 21 -15.34 1.52 2.42
CA GLU A 21 -15.17 2.76 1.65
C GLU A 21 -14.42 3.84 2.45
N ARG A 22 -14.30 3.66 3.77
CA ARG A 22 -13.70 4.63 4.71
C ARG A 22 -12.50 4.03 5.43
N PRO A 23 -11.45 3.61 4.69
CA PRO A 23 -10.24 3.05 5.29
C PRO A 23 -9.63 4.05 6.29
N THR A 24 -9.06 3.52 7.37
CA THR A 24 -8.25 4.28 8.32
C THR A 24 -6.79 3.83 8.19
N SER A 25 -5.84 4.71 8.55
CA SER A 25 -4.42 4.36 8.57
C SER A 25 -4.14 3.18 9.52
N TYR A 26 -4.93 3.04 10.58
CA TYR A 26 -4.85 1.87 11.46
C TYR A 26 -5.24 0.58 10.74
N MET A 27 -6.38 0.54 10.02
CA MET A 27 -6.76 -0.63 9.21
C MET A 27 -5.71 -0.97 8.15
N MET A 28 -5.13 0.03 7.49
CA MET A 28 -4.02 -0.18 6.56
C MET A 28 -2.84 -0.85 7.26
N SER A 29 -2.37 -0.31 8.39
CA SER A 29 -1.19 -0.81 9.10
C SER A 29 -1.28 -2.30 9.47
N THR A 30 -2.49 -2.80 9.81
CA THR A 30 -2.66 -4.22 10.14
C THR A 30 -2.48 -5.13 8.93
N LYS A 31 -2.78 -4.67 7.71
CA LYS A 31 -2.57 -5.44 6.46
C LYS A 31 -1.11 -5.51 6.05
N PHE A 32 -0.33 -4.49 6.40
CA PHE A 32 1.11 -4.44 6.14
C PHE A 32 1.93 -5.18 7.21
N LYS A 33 1.29 -5.67 8.28
CA LYS A 33 1.96 -6.39 9.35
C LYS A 33 2.71 -7.60 8.79
N GLY A 34 3.99 -7.69 9.12
CA GLY A 34 4.86 -8.78 8.71
C GLY A 34 5.54 -8.57 7.36
N LEU A 35 5.23 -7.53 6.58
CA LEU A 35 6.02 -7.18 5.39
C LEU A 35 7.46 -6.88 5.80
N LEU A 36 8.42 -7.64 5.27
CA LEU A 36 9.84 -7.51 5.60
C LEU A 36 10.64 -7.17 4.34
N VAL A 37 11.38 -6.06 4.41
CA VAL A 37 12.28 -5.62 3.34
C VAL A 37 13.72 -5.74 3.85
N ILE A 38 14.54 -6.50 3.14
CA ILE A 38 15.98 -6.64 3.41
C ILE A 38 16.72 -5.70 2.47
N GLN A 39 17.64 -4.90 3.03
CA GLN A 39 18.56 -4.08 2.26
C GLN A 39 19.96 -4.72 2.26
N MET A 40 20.53 -4.90 1.07
CA MET A 40 21.89 -5.41 0.87
C MET A 40 22.64 -4.45 -0.05
N GLY A 41 23.48 -3.60 0.54
CA GLY A 41 24.12 -2.50 -0.18
C GLY A 41 23.08 -1.58 -0.83
N ASN A 42 23.14 -1.45 -2.16
CA ASN A 42 22.20 -0.66 -2.95
C ASN A 42 21.00 -1.46 -3.50
N HIS A 43 20.76 -2.67 -3.02
CA HIS A 43 19.61 -3.48 -3.42
C HIS A 43 18.62 -3.64 -2.26
N ARG A 44 17.33 -3.70 -2.58
CA ARG A 44 16.25 -4.02 -1.63
C ARG A 44 15.44 -5.18 -2.16
N ILE A 45 15.17 -6.16 -1.31
CA ILE A 45 14.33 -7.31 -1.63
C ILE A 45 13.26 -7.48 -0.57
N ILE A 46 12.10 -7.99 -0.96
CA ILE A 46 11.04 -8.37 -0.03
C ILE A 46 11.34 -9.81 0.41
N ALA A 47 11.58 -10.00 1.71
CA ALA A 47 12.00 -11.28 2.27
C ALA A 47 10.87 -12.32 2.30
N ASN A 48 9.63 -11.84 2.29
CA ASN A 48 8.43 -12.66 2.30
C ASN A 48 7.47 -12.27 1.17
N ARG A 49 6.38 -13.02 1.02
CA ARG A 49 5.34 -12.67 0.05
C ARG A 49 4.55 -11.45 0.53
N ILE A 50 4.28 -10.52 -0.38
CA ILE A 50 3.31 -9.46 -0.11
C ILE A 50 1.92 -10.08 0.03
N GLY A 51 1.23 -9.73 1.11
CA GLY A 51 -0.16 -10.13 1.31
C GLY A 51 -1.06 -9.53 0.24
N LYS A 52 -1.99 -10.31 -0.31
CA LYS A 52 -2.93 -9.83 -1.34
C LYS A 52 -3.74 -8.61 -0.88
N GLU A 53 -3.95 -8.46 0.43
CA GLU A 53 -4.64 -7.33 1.02
C GLU A 53 -3.83 -6.02 0.97
N VAL A 54 -2.51 -6.06 0.77
CA VAL A 54 -1.63 -4.87 0.68
C VAL A 54 -1.74 -4.18 -0.67
N LEU A 55 -1.92 -4.95 -1.75
CA LEU A 55 -1.90 -4.41 -3.12
C LEU A 55 -2.98 -3.34 -3.36
N PRO A 56 -4.25 -3.51 -2.93
CA PRO A 56 -5.27 -2.48 -3.08
C PRO A 56 -4.94 -1.18 -2.32
N TYR A 57 -4.22 -1.29 -1.20
CA TYR A 57 -3.77 -0.11 -0.45
C TYR A 57 -2.65 0.64 -1.17
N LEU A 58 -1.70 -0.08 -1.78
CA LEU A 58 -0.65 0.54 -2.61
C LEU A 58 -1.29 1.29 -3.79
N GLU A 59 -2.22 0.65 -4.48
CA GLU A 59 -2.94 1.24 -5.61
C GLU A 59 -3.70 2.52 -5.19
N ALA A 60 -4.45 2.47 -4.08
CA ALA A 60 -5.18 3.63 -3.57
C ALA A 60 -4.27 4.77 -3.03
N LEU A 61 -2.96 4.53 -2.97
CA LEU A 61 -1.91 5.51 -2.68
C LEU A 61 -1.12 5.92 -3.93
N GLY A 62 -1.38 5.30 -5.08
CA GLY A 62 -0.66 5.56 -6.34
C GLY A 62 0.72 4.93 -6.37
N LEU A 63 0.89 3.85 -5.63
CA LEU A 63 2.13 3.11 -5.47
C LEU A 63 1.98 1.71 -6.05
N ASP A 64 3.11 1.10 -6.39
CA ASP A 64 3.21 -0.32 -6.69
C ASP A 64 4.26 -0.98 -5.78
N GLU A 65 4.46 -2.29 -5.90
CA GLU A 65 5.40 -3.04 -5.06
C GLU A 65 6.85 -2.56 -5.19
N LYS A 66 7.19 -1.84 -6.27
CA LYS A 66 8.55 -1.34 -6.51
C LYS A 66 8.95 -0.29 -5.49
N VAL A 67 8.01 0.30 -4.76
CA VAL A 67 8.29 1.19 -3.62
C VAL A 67 9.20 0.51 -2.58
N PHE A 68 9.12 -0.81 -2.46
CA PHE A 68 9.92 -1.58 -1.51
C PHE A 68 11.28 -2.02 -2.09
N THR A 69 11.34 -2.31 -3.39
CA THR A 69 12.52 -2.91 -4.02
C THR A 69 13.43 -1.92 -4.74
N THR A 70 12.92 -0.74 -5.09
CA THR A 70 13.67 0.29 -5.83
C THR A 70 14.24 1.33 -4.87
N PRO A 71 15.57 1.42 -4.72
CA PRO A 71 16.19 2.52 -3.99
C PRO A 71 15.86 3.87 -4.66
N GLY A 72 15.55 4.90 -3.87
CA GLY A 72 15.22 6.22 -4.40
C GLY A 72 13.90 6.29 -5.17
N PHE A 73 12.97 5.35 -4.95
CA PHE A 73 11.65 5.37 -5.57
C PHE A 73 10.96 6.73 -5.38
N GLN A 74 10.58 7.35 -6.49
CA GLN A 74 9.95 8.67 -6.51
C GLN A 74 8.44 8.50 -6.41
N CYS A 75 7.88 8.85 -5.25
CA CYS A 75 6.43 8.88 -5.06
C CYS A 75 5.83 10.05 -5.85
N LYS A 76 4.95 9.74 -6.80
CA LYS A 76 4.21 10.76 -7.53
C LYS A 76 2.99 11.19 -6.72
N PRO A 77 2.79 12.50 -6.45
CA PRO A 77 1.61 12.96 -5.75
C PRO A 77 0.36 12.67 -6.59
N MET A 78 -0.61 11.96 -6.00
CA MET A 78 -1.89 11.65 -6.67
C MET A 78 -2.92 12.78 -6.60
N LEU A 79 -2.79 13.68 -5.63
CA LEU A 79 -3.68 14.83 -5.48
C LEU A 79 -3.07 15.99 -6.26
N LYS A 80 -3.80 16.50 -7.27
CA LYS A 80 -3.47 17.82 -7.84
C LYS A 80 -3.59 18.85 -6.70
N GLN A 81 -2.51 19.60 -6.46
CA GLN A 81 -2.50 20.75 -5.55
C GLN A 81 -3.37 21.86 -6.12
#